data_AF-R4XDL9-F1
#
_entry.id   AF-R4XDL9-F1
#
_cell.length_a   1.000
_cell.length_b   1.000
_cell.length_c   1.000
_cell.angle_alpha   90.00
_cell.angle_beta   90.00
_cell.angle_gamma   90.00
#
_symmetry.space_group_name_H-M   'P 1'
#
loop_
_entity.id
_entity.type
_entity.pdbx_description
1 polymer ?
#
loop_
_entity_poly.entity_id
_entity_poly.type
_entity_poly.pdbx_seq_one_letter_code
_entity_poly.pdbx_strand_id
1 'polypeptide(L)'
;MSIKLESHDQIDKFLAEFDVFLFDCDGVLWSGTKLLPKVCETLDMLRTMKKKVIFVTNNSTKSRTTYQKKLSSMGIHAEIDEIFGSAYASAVYIKRVLNFPQDKKVYVIGESGIEEELASEGVQYCGGTDAGERRDMTPEDYDLMRPDPQVGAVLCGLDTHINYLKLSRAFQYLKDPDCLFLMTNVDSTYPTSGSLFPGAGSCSAPLKFATGREGKALGKPNPEMLDAIEAKFKFDKKKAVFIGDRLNTDIQFAHNSGMGGSLMVLTGVSTEAEIKAENAPVVPKYYIDKLGDLCYK
;
A
#
# COMPACT_ATOMS: atom_id res chain seq x y z
N MET A 1 11.45 1.45 -25.02
CA MET A 1 10.14 0.93 -25.45
C MET A 1 9.78 -0.24 -24.55
N SER A 2 8.52 -0.32 -24.11
CA SER A 2 8.02 -1.46 -23.32
C SER A 2 8.00 -2.73 -24.17
N ILE A 3 8.29 -3.88 -23.56
CA ILE A 3 8.30 -5.18 -24.23
C ILE A 3 7.03 -5.95 -23.84
N LYS A 4 6.19 -6.32 -24.83
CA LYS A 4 5.09 -7.26 -24.60
C LYS A 4 5.65 -8.67 -24.49
N LEU A 5 5.28 -9.40 -23.43
CA LEU A 5 5.66 -10.79 -23.24
C LEU A 5 4.64 -11.69 -23.96
N GLU A 6 4.95 -12.11 -25.18
CA GLU A 6 4.03 -12.90 -26.04
C GLU A 6 4.55 -14.30 -26.39
N SER A 7 5.86 -14.54 -26.20
CA SER A 7 6.51 -15.81 -26.50
C SER A 7 7.17 -16.42 -25.25
N HIS A 8 7.28 -17.74 -25.25
CA HIS A 8 7.95 -18.49 -24.19
C HIS A 8 9.39 -18.01 -23.96
N ASP A 9 10.14 -17.71 -25.03
CA ASP A 9 11.51 -17.19 -24.93
C ASP A 9 11.59 -15.82 -24.23
N GLN A 10 10.61 -14.93 -24.48
CA GLN A 10 10.55 -13.64 -23.79
C GLN A 10 10.23 -13.83 -22.31
N ILE A 11 9.31 -14.74 -21.99
CA ILE A 11 8.94 -15.06 -20.60
C ILE A 11 10.13 -15.70 -19.87
N ASP A 12 10.80 -16.69 -20.45
CA ASP A 12 11.98 -17.33 -19.85
C ASP A 12 13.10 -16.29 -19.59
N LYS A 13 13.35 -15.36 -20.53
CA LYS A 13 14.32 -14.27 -20.33
C LYS A 13 13.90 -13.32 -19.19
N PHE A 14 12.63 -12.95 -19.14
CA PHE A 14 12.08 -12.12 -18.08
C PHE A 14 12.24 -12.79 -16.70
N LEU A 15 11.88 -14.07 -16.57
CA LEU A 15 11.99 -14.84 -15.33
C LEU A 15 13.44 -15.03 -14.89
N ALA A 16 14.38 -15.16 -15.84
CA ALA A 16 15.81 -15.26 -15.56
C ALA A 16 16.44 -13.93 -15.10
N GLU A 17 15.85 -12.79 -15.49
CA GLU A 17 16.39 -11.47 -15.19
C GLU A 17 16.27 -11.10 -13.70
N PHE A 18 15.16 -11.49 -13.06
CA PHE A 18 14.79 -11.06 -11.71
C PHE A 18 14.76 -12.21 -10.71
N ASP A 19 15.14 -11.92 -9.47
CA ASP A 19 15.15 -12.87 -8.34
C ASP A 19 14.05 -12.56 -7.32
N VAL A 20 13.57 -11.32 -7.29
CA VAL A 20 12.53 -10.86 -6.35
C VAL A 20 11.35 -10.28 -7.12
N PHE A 21 10.16 -10.79 -6.82
CA PHE A 21 8.91 -10.42 -7.47
C PHE A 21 7.99 -9.80 -6.42
N LEU A 22 7.68 -8.53 -6.61
CA LEU A 22 6.78 -7.77 -5.75
C LEU A 22 5.46 -7.60 -6.49
N PHE A 23 4.35 -8.04 -5.91
CA PHE A 23 3.05 -8.05 -6.57
C PHE A 23 2.11 -7.06 -5.93
N ASP A 24 1.50 -6.18 -6.73
CA ASP A 24 0.20 -5.66 -6.32
C ASP A 24 -0.83 -6.81 -6.21
N CYS A 25 -1.93 -6.52 -5.54
CA CYS A 25 -2.93 -7.50 -5.18
C CYS A 25 -4.21 -7.37 -6.03
N ASP A 26 -4.92 -6.26 -5.87
CA ASP A 26 -6.15 -5.98 -6.60
C ASP A 26 -5.82 -5.67 -8.08
N GLY A 27 -6.54 -6.27 -9.03
CA GLY A 27 -6.24 -6.13 -10.45
C GLY A 27 -5.10 -7.02 -10.97
N VAL A 28 -4.26 -7.58 -10.08
CA VAL A 28 -3.13 -8.47 -10.42
C VAL A 28 -3.38 -9.93 -10.04
N LEU A 29 -3.79 -10.17 -8.79
CA LEU A 29 -4.07 -11.51 -8.26
C LEU A 29 -5.57 -11.84 -8.34
N TRP A 30 -6.42 -10.84 -8.11
CA TRP A 30 -7.87 -10.99 -8.14
C TRP A 30 -8.56 -9.73 -8.66
N SER A 31 -9.82 -9.88 -9.06
CA SER A 31 -10.74 -8.77 -9.31
C SER A 31 -11.92 -8.89 -8.36
N GLY A 32 -12.03 -7.94 -7.42
CA GLY A 32 -13.00 -8.02 -6.33
C GLY A 32 -12.76 -9.24 -5.44
N THR A 33 -13.68 -10.21 -5.48
CA THR A 33 -13.59 -11.48 -4.74
C THR A 33 -13.12 -12.65 -5.59
N LYS A 34 -12.95 -12.47 -6.90
CA LYS A 34 -12.63 -13.54 -7.84
C LYS A 34 -11.14 -13.58 -8.15
N LEU A 35 -10.49 -14.70 -7.84
CA LEU A 35 -9.12 -14.97 -8.24
C LEU A 35 -8.99 -14.96 -9.77
N LEU A 36 -7.93 -14.34 -10.28
CA LEU A 36 -7.65 -14.32 -11.71
C LEU A 36 -7.08 -15.69 -12.16
N PRO A 37 -7.28 -16.09 -13.43
CA PRO A 37 -6.84 -17.40 -13.92
C PRO A 37 -5.33 -17.62 -13.76
N LYS A 38 -4.95 -18.83 -13.35
CA LYS A 38 -3.55 -19.29 -13.24
C LYS A 38 -2.65 -18.53 -12.25
N VAL A 39 -3.23 -17.73 -11.34
CA VAL A 39 -2.45 -16.96 -10.36
C VAL A 39 -1.71 -17.86 -9.38
N CYS A 40 -2.38 -18.86 -8.81
CA CYS A 40 -1.73 -19.80 -7.87
C CYS A 40 -0.61 -20.57 -8.56
N GLU A 41 -0.88 -21.09 -9.75
CA GLU A 41 0.09 -21.83 -10.58
C GLU A 41 1.32 -20.98 -10.90
N THR A 42 1.13 -19.69 -11.20
CA THR A 42 2.24 -18.76 -11.44
C THR A 42 3.06 -18.52 -10.18
N LEU A 43 2.41 -18.32 -9.03
CA LEU A 43 3.12 -18.13 -7.76
C LEU A 43 3.89 -19.40 -7.34
N ASP A 44 3.30 -20.57 -7.51
CA ASP A 44 3.93 -21.86 -7.21
C ASP A 44 5.12 -22.15 -8.15
N MET A 45 4.99 -21.81 -9.44
CA MET A 45 6.09 -21.87 -10.39
C MET A 45 7.26 -20.98 -9.93
N LEU A 46 6.99 -19.73 -9.57
CA LEU A 46 8.02 -18.81 -9.08
C LEU A 46 8.71 -19.34 -7.81
N ARG A 47 7.94 -19.90 -6.87
CA ARG A 47 8.48 -20.53 -5.66
C ARG A 47 9.35 -21.75 -5.99
N THR A 48 8.93 -22.59 -6.93
CA THR A 48 9.71 -23.75 -7.42
C THR A 48 11.03 -23.31 -8.06
N MET A 49 11.03 -22.18 -8.76
CA MET A 49 12.22 -21.52 -9.31
C MET A 49 13.06 -20.80 -8.24
N LYS A 50 12.71 -20.92 -6.95
CA LYS A 50 13.35 -20.27 -5.80
C LYS A 50 13.36 -18.73 -5.89
N LYS A 51 12.39 -18.16 -6.61
CA LYS A 51 12.19 -16.70 -6.65
C LYS A 51 11.52 -16.24 -5.36
N LYS A 52 11.89 -15.05 -4.90
CA LYS A 52 11.27 -14.45 -3.72
C LYS A 52 9.99 -13.73 -4.11
N VAL A 53 8.91 -13.99 -3.38
CA VAL A 53 7.58 -13.42 -3.61
C VAL A 53 7.24 -12.48 -2.45
N ILE A 54 6.77 -11.28 -2.77
CA ILE A 54 6.30 -10.30 -1.80
C ILE A 54 4.99 -9.68 -2.31
N PHE A 55 3.96 -9.66 -1.48
CA PHE A 55 2.66 -9.05 -1.78
C PHE A 55 2.62 -7.63 -1.24
N VAL A 56 2.31 -6.64 -2.08
CA VAL A 56 2.40 -5.21 -1.78
C VAL A 56 1.11 -4.49 -2.15
N THR A 57 0.30 -4.10 -1.16
CA THR A 57 -1.00 -3.46 -1.37
C THR A 57 -1.11 -2.09 -0.68
N ASN A 58 -1.80 -1.14 -1.31
CA ASN A 58 -2.09 0.16 -0.70
C ASN A 58 -3.23 0.11 0.33
N ASN A 59 -3.90 -1.03 0.50
CA ASN A 59 -5.00 -1.13 1.45
C ASN A 59 -4.49 -1.18 2.90
N SER A 60 -4.84 -0.16 3.70
CA SER A 60 -4.48 -0.09 5.12
C SER A 60 -5.57 -0.59 6.07
N THR A 61 -6.71 -1.08 5.55
CA THR A 61 -7.85 -1.46 6.40
C THR A 61 -7.70 -2.78 7.12
N LYS A 62 -6.75 -3.61 6.68
CA LYS A 62 -6.51 -4.96 7.21
C LYS A 62 -5.04 -5.11 7.57
N SER A 63 -4.77 -5.82 8.65
CA SER A 63 -3.43 -6.27 9.02
C SER A 63 -2.93 -7.37 8.07
N ARG A 64 -1.63 -7.64 8.09
CA ARG A 64 -0.97 -8.76 7.41
C ARG A 64 -1.56 -10.10 7.84
N THR A 65 -1.96 -10.26 9.10
CA THR A 65 -2.64 -11.48 9.58
C THR A 65 -4.00 -11.66 8.92
N THR A 66 -4.77 -10.58 8.80
CA THR A 66 -6.06 -10.61 8.11
C THR A 66 -5.89 -10.82 6.60
N TYR A 67 -4.85 -10.22 6.00
CA TYR A 67 -4.50 -10.43 4.60
C TYR A 67 -4.04 -11.84 4.30
N GLN A 68 -3.25 -12.45 5.18
CA GLN A 68 -2.81 -13.84 5.03
C GLN A 68 -4.00 -14.79 4.98
N LYS A 69 -5.00 -14.58 5.85
CA LYS A 69 -6.27 -15.34 5.81
C LYS A 69 -7.01 -15.13 4.50
N LYS A 70 -7.06 -13.89 3.98
CA LYS A 70 -7.66 -13.59 2.67
C LYS A 70 -6.94 -14.35 1.55
N LEU A 71 -5.61 -14.26 1.47
CA LEU A 71 -4.81 -14.98 0.48
C LEU A 71 -5.03 -16.49 0.56
N SER A 72 -5.00 -17.04 1.78
CA SER A 72 -5.24 -18.47 2.03
C SER A 72 -6.63 -18.91 1.59
N SER A 73 -7.67 -18.08 1.83
CA SER A 73 -9.04 -18.36 1.38
C SER A 73 -9.19 -18.41 -0.14
N MET A 74 -8.24 -17.81 -0.88
CA MET A 74 -8.17 -17.83 -2.33
C MET A 74 -7.20 -18.91 -2.85
N GLY A 75 -6.65 -19.76 -1.98
CA GLY A 75 -5.68 -20.79 -2.35
C GLY A 75 -4.25 -20.29 -2.55
N ILE A 76 -3.97 -19.02 -2.23
CA ILE A 76 -2.62 -18.47 -2.29
C ILE A 76 -1.91 -18.73 -0.95
N HIS A 77 -0.84 -19.51 -0.98
CA HIS A 77 0.05 -19.67 0.16
C HIS A 77 0.99 -18.46 0.28
N ALA A 78 0.89 -17.77 1.42
CA ALA A 78 1.71 -16.61 1.76
C ALA A 78 2.16 -16.69 3.22
N GLU A 79 3.45 -16.50 3.44
CA GLU A 79 3.99 -16.28 4.78
C GLU A 79 3.67 -14.85 5.23
N ILE A 80 3.48 -14.68 6.54
CA ILE A 80 3.07 -13.39 7.12
C ILE A 80 4.04 -12.25 6.77
N ASP A 81 5.30 -12.62 6.63
CA ASP A 81 6.45 -11.78 6.35
C ASP A 81 6.59 -11.43 4.86
N GLU A 82 5.84 -12.11 3.99
CA GLU A 82 5.76 -11.78 2.56
C GLU A 82 4.72 -10.70 2.27
N ILE A 83 3.95 -10.24 3.26
CA ILE A 83 2.81 -9.34 3.07
C ILE A 83 3.12 -7.93 3.57
N PHE A 84 3.09 -6.97 2.65
CA PHE A 84 3.27 -5.54 2.91
C PHE A 84 2.04 -4.76 2.46
N GLY A 85 1.07 -4.64 3.37
CA GLY A 85 0.05 -3.61 3.26
C GLY A 85 0.60 -2.24 3.64
N SER A 86 0.00 -1.16 3.12
CA SER A 86 0.38 0.20 3.49
C SER A 86 0.27 0.49 5.00
N ALA A 87 -0.59 -0.23 5.73
CA ALA A 87 -0.61 -0.21 7.19
C ALA A 87 0.71 -0.71 7.80
N TYR A 88 1.16 -1.90 7.41
CA TYR A 88 2.40 -2.49 7.91
C TYR A 88 3.64 -1.69 7.47
N ALA A 89 3.67 -1.28 6.21
CA ALA A 89 4.73 -0.42 5.70
C ALA A 89 4.82 0.90 6.48
N SER A 90 3.67 1.51 6.81
CA SER A 90 3.64 2.72 7.65
C SER A 90 4.19 2.46 9.05
N ALA A 91 3.78 1.38 9.71
CA ALA A 91 4.29 1.01 11.02
C ALA A 91 5.81 0.78 11.03
N VAL A 92 6.32 0.04 10.03
CA VAL A 92 7.75 -0.21 9.87
C VAL A 92 8.51 1.07 9.57
N TYR A 93 7.99 1.92 8.68
CA TYR A 93 8.62 3.20 8.34
C TYR A 93 8.71 4.12 9.56
N ILE A 94 7.60 4.29 10.29
CA ILE A 94 7.55 5.07 11.54
C ILE A 94 8.57 4.53 12.54
N LYS A 95 8.59 3.21 12.77
CA LYS A 95 9.47 2.63 13.77
C LYS A 95 10.96 2.68 13.39
N ARG A 96 11.28 2.27 12.17
CA ARG A 96 12.65 1.90 11.77
C ARG A 96 13.33 2.92 10.88
N VAL A 97 12.58 3.69 10.11
CA VAL A 97 13.13 4.70 9.19
C VAL A 97 13.11 6.06 9.86
N LEU A 98 11.99 6.45 10.47
CA LEU A 98 11.87 7.71 11.20
C LEU A 98 12.46 7.65 12.62
N ASN A 99 12.77 6.45 13.14
CA ASN A 99 13.21 6.24 14.52
C ASN A 99 12.26 6.91 15.53
N PHE A 100 10.95 6.70 15.34
CA PHE A 100 9.92 7.37 16.14
C PHE A 100 10.11 7.10 17.65
N PRO A 101 10.07 8.14 18.51
CA PRO A 101 10.36 7.99 19.93
C PRO A 101 9.41 7.01 20.63
N GLN A 102 9.95 6.20 21.54
CA GLN A 102 9.20 5.16 22.26
C GLN A 102 8.16 5.72 23.23
N ASP A 103 8.36 6.95 23.71
CA ASP A 103 7.47 7.68 24.60
C ASP A 103 6.40 8.50 23.85
N LYS A 104 6.42 8.46 22.52
CA LYS A 104 5.45 9.13 21.65
C LYS A 104 4.44 8.14 21.08
N LYS A 105 3.27 8.67 20.73
CA LYS A 105 2.13 7.95 20.15
C LYS A 105 1.80 8.47 18.76
N VAL A 106 1.20 7.59 17.96
CA VAL A 106 0.59 7.91 16.67
C VAL A 106 -0.92 8.06 16.87
N TYR A 107 -1.50 9.21 16.52
CA TYR A 107 -2.96 9.35 16.41
C TYR A 107 -3.42 8.82 15.05
N VAL A 108 -4.29 7.83 15.08
CA VAL A 108 -4.75 7.11 13.88
C VAL A 108 -6.09 7.66 13.40
N ILE A 109 -6.17 7.95 12.11
CA ILE A 109 -7.44 8.02 11.37
C ILE A 109 -7.42 6.83 10.41
N GLY A 110 -8.22 5.82 10.68
CA GLY A 110 -8.17 4.56 9.94
C GLY A 110 -8.88 3.40 10.64
N GLU A 111 -8.85 2.25 9.98
CA GLU A 111 -9.39 0.99 10.48
C GLU A 111 -8.34 0.16 11.26
N SER A 112 -8.78 -0.93 11.89
CA SER A 112 -7.98 -1.73 12.84
C SER A 112 -6.69 -2.30 12.25
N GLY A 113 -6.63 -2.47 10.93
CA GLY A 113 -5.39 -2.88 10.24
C GLY A 113 -4.20 -1.98 10.55
N ILE A 114 -4.39 -0.67 10.69
CA ILE A 114 -3.29 0.25 11.05
C ILE A 114 -2.86 0.03 12.50
N GLU A 115 -3.83 -0.11 13.40
CA GLU A 115 -3.61 -0.29 14.83
C GLU A 115 -2.85 -1.58 15.14
N GLU A 116 -3.29 -2.69 14.56
CA GLU A 116 -2.66 -4.00 14.70
C GLU A 116 -1.20 -3.98 14.23
N GLU A 117 -0.91 -3.29 13.12
CA GLU A 117 0.45 -3.20 12.60
C GLU A 117 1.35 -2.29 13.42
N LEU A 118 0.85 -1.13 13.86
CA LEU A 118 1.56 -0.25 14.80
C LEU A 118 1.91 -0.99 16.09
N ALA A 119 0.95 -1.72 16.66
CA ALA A 119 1.18 -2.58 17.81
C ALA A 119 2.26 -3.64 17.54
N SER A 120 2.23 -4.28 16.37
CA SER A 120 3.18 -5.34 16.01
C SER A 120 4.64 -4.85 15.90
N GLU A 121 4.86 -3.56 15.60
CA GLU A 121 6.19 -2.92 15.60
C GLU A 121 6.51 -2.20 16.92
N GLY A 122 5.65 -2.32 17.94
CA GLY A 122 5.82 -1.67 19.23
C GLY A 122 5.76 -0.14 19.15
N VAL A 123 4.88 0.38 18.30
CA VAL A 123 4.55 1.81 18.20
C VAL A 123 3.25 2.06 18.96
N GLN A 124 3.30 2.95 19.95
CA GLN A 124 2.10 3.32 20.69
C GLN A 124 1.16 4.13 19.79
N TYR A 125 -0.14 3.94 19.97
CA TYR A 125 -1.15 4.66 19.19
C TYR A 125 -2.38 5.00 20.03
N CYS A 126 -3.19 5.92 19.50
CA CYS A 126 -4.53 6.25 19.98
C CYS A 126 -5.41 6.63 18.77
N GLY A 127 -6.70 6.84 18.97
CA GLY A 127 -7.62 7.14 17.88
C GLY A 127 -8.18 5.88 17.21
N GLY A 128 -8.34 5.93 15.88
CA GLY A 128 -8.68 4.77 15.05
C GLY A 128 -10.11 4.26 15.27
N THR A 129 -10.21 3.00 15.69
CA THR A 129 -11.46 2.27 15.90
C THR A 129 -12.05 2.43 17.30
N ASP A 130 -11.41 3.20 18.18
CA ASP A 130 -11.92 3.52 19.52
C ASP A 130 -13.37 4.06 19.46
N ALA A 131 -14.22 3.54 20.34
CA ALA A 131 -15.65 3.89 20.36
C ALA A 131 -15.88 5.37 20.69
N GLY A 132 -15.01 5.98 21.50
CA GLY A 132 -15.02 7.40 21.81
C GLY A 132 -14.61 8.29 20.63
N GLU A 133 -14.02 7.72 19.58
CA GLU A 133 -13.70 8.38 18.31
C GLU A 133 -14.75 8.12 17.23
N ARG A 134 -15.56 7.06 17.36
CA ARG A 134 -16.60 6.65 16.38
C ARG A 134 -17.99 7.14 16.79
N ARG A 135 -18.07 8.43 17.11
CA ARG A 135 -19.31 9.13 17.43
C ARG A 135 -19.32 10.52 16.84
N ASP A 136 -20.50 11.13 16.81
CA ASP A 136 -20.63 12.54 16.47
C ASP A 136 -19.96 13.42 17.53
N MET A 137 -19.45 14.57 17.07
CA MET A 137 -18.89 15.60 17.93
C MET A 137 -20.01 16.29 18.71
N THR A 138 -19.81 16.54 20.00
CA THR A 138 -20.75 17.27 20.85
C THR A 138 -20.21 18.66 21.19
N PRO A 139 -21.05 19.61 21.67
CA PRO A 139 -20.58 20.92 22.12
C PRO A 139 -19.47 20.86 23.16
N GLU A 140 -19.51 19.89 24.08
CA GLU A 140 -18.51 19.73 25.14
C GLU A 140 -17.13 19.35 24.59
N ASP A 141 -17.06 18.68 23.43
CA ASP A 141 -15.78 18.33 22.81
C ASP A 141 -14.96 19.57 22.47
N TYR A 142 -15.58 20.68 22.05
CA TYR A 142 -14.84 21.92 21.74
C TYR A 142 -14.07 22.43 22.95
N ASP A 143 -14.69 22.37 24.14
CA ASP A 143 -14.08 22.84 25.38
C ASP A 143 -13.06 21.85 25.93
N LEU A 144 -13.27 20.54 25.73
CA LEU A 144 -12.42 19.47 26.28
C LEU A 144 -11.26 19.07 25.36
N MET A 145 -11.27 19.45 24.08
CA MET A 145 -10.23 19.06 23.13
C MET A 145 -8.89 19.71 23.52
N ARG A 146 -8.02 18.90 24.10
CA ARG A 146 -6.64 19.25 24.43
C ARG A 146 -5.72 18.21 23.77
N PRO A 147 -4.75 18.62 22.96
CA PRO A 147 -3.83 17.67 22.34
C PRO A 147 -2.99 16.99 23.44
N ASP A 148 -3.03 15.65 23.48
CA ASP A 148 -2.06 14.84 24.23
C ASP A 148 -0.63 15.15 23.75
N PRO A 149 0.26 15.69 24.61
CA PRO A 149 1.63 16.04 24.23
C PRO A 149 2.49 14.81 23.87
N GLN A 150 2.02 13.60 24.15
CA GLN A 150 2.68 12.37 23.71
C GLN A 150 2.39 12.05 22.24
N VAL A 151 1.38 12.65 21.61
CA VAL A 151 1.14 12.42 20.17
C VAL A 151 2.20 13.16 19.36
N GLY A 152 3.06 12.39 18.67
CA GLY A 152 4.12 12.92 17.83
C GLY A 152 3.86 12.75 16.32
N ALA A 153 2.79 12.04 15.96
CA ALA A 153 2.41 11.85 14.57
C ALA A 153 0.89 11.65 14.43
N VAL A 154 0.33 12.13 13.33
CA VAL A 154 -0.98 11.71 12.83
C VAL A 154 -0.76 10.82 11.60
N LEU A 155 -1.35 9.62 11.62
CA LEU A 155 -1.32 8.69 10.48
C LEU A 155 -2.75 8.52 9.93
N CYS A 156 -2.97 8.98 8.70
CA CYS A 156 -4.24 8.88 8.00
C CYS A 156 -4.24 7.74 6.98
N GLY A 157 -5.18 6.81 7.10
CA GLY A 157 -5.52 5.84 6.07
C GLY A 157 -6.98 5.93 5.67
N LEU A 158 -7.47 4.89 4.99
CA LEU A 158 -8.89 4.74 4.73
C LEU A 158 -9.60 4.45 6.06
N ASP A 159 -10.61 5.26 6.39
CA ASP A 159 -11.47 5.14 7.57
C ASP A 159 -12.92 5.24 7.10
N THR A 160 -13.67 4.13 7.17
CA THR A 160 -15.08 4.13 6.75
C THR A 160 -16.00 4.75 7.81
N HIS A 161 -15.42 5.15 8.95
CA HIS A 161 -16.07 5.80 10.07
C HIS A 161 -15.42 7.16 10.36
N ILE A 162 -14.84 7.79 9.33
CA ILE A 162 -14.32 9.15 9.43
C ILE A 162 -15.45 10.10 9.80
N ASN A 163 -15.18 11.01 10.74
CA ASN A 163 -16.13 11.99 11.21
C ASN A 163 -15.42 13.29 11.59
N TYR A 164 -16.21 14.33 11.89
CA TYR A 164 -15.68 15.64 12.23
C TYR A 164 -14.89 15.65 13.56
N LEU A 165 -15.22 14.77 14.52
CA LEU A 165 -14.49 14.64 15.78
C LEU A 165 -13.03 14.21 15.54
N LYS A 166 -12.83 13.15 14.76
CA LYS A 166 -11.50 12.64 14.40
C LYS A 166 -10.66 13.67 13.65
N LEU A 167 -11.28 14.32 12.66
CA LEU A 167 -10.64 15.39 11.90
C LEU A 167 -10.25 16.57 12.80
N SER A 168 -11.11 16.97 13.72
CA SER A 168 -10.83 18.06 14.65
C SER A 168 -9.69 17.71 15.61
N ARG A 169 -9.65 16.49 16.14
CA ARG A 169 -8.54 16.02 17.01
C ARG A 169 -7.22 15.97 16.25
N ALA A 170 -7.19 15.33 15.08
CA ALA A 170 -6.01 15.32 14.21
C ALA A 170 -5.54 16.73 13.87
N PHE A 171 -6.46 17.65 13.55
CA PHE A 171 -6.12 19.04 13.30
C PHE A 171 -5.44 19.71 14.51
N GLN A 172 -5.95 19.50 15.74
CA GLN A 172 -5.29 20.04 16.94
C GLN A 172 -3.87 19.50 17.12
N TYR A 173 -3.62 18.22 16.86
CA TYR A 173 -2.28 17.65 16.90
C TYR A 173 -1.37 18.26 15.83
N LEU A 174 -1.88 18.45 14.61
CA LEU A 174 -1.11 18.94 13.47
C LEU A 174 -0.80 20.45 13.50
N LYS A 175 -1.39 21.20 14.45
CA LYS A 175 -0.98 22.59 14.75
C LYS A 175 0.43 22.67 15.30
N ASP A 176 0.91 21.62 15.96
CA ASP A 176 2.31 21.48 16.29
C ASP A 176 3.09 21.16 14.99
N PRO A 177 4.03 22.03 14.55
CA PRO A 177 4.81 21.78 13.34
C PRO A 177 5.70 20.53 13.45
N ASP A 178 6.07 20.13 14.67
CA ASP A 178 6.91 18.95 14.93
C ASP A 178 6.09 17.64 14.95
N CYS A 179 4.76 17.73 15.07
CA CYS A 179 3.88 16.58 14.90
C CYS A 179 3.88 16.16 13.44
N LEU A 180 4.29 14.92 13.17
CA LEU A 180 4.40 14.40 11.80
C LEU A 180 3.03 14.20 11.17
N PHE A 181 2.87 14.62 9.91
CA PHE A 181 1.65 14.35 9.15
C PHE A 181 1.93 13.25 8.11
N LEU A 182 1.41 12.05 8.38
CA LEU A 182 1.67 10.84 7.59
C LEU A 182 0.36 10.29 7.01
N MET A 183 0.46 9.66 5.84
CA MET A 183 -0.68 8.96 5.22
C MET A 183 -0.24 7.57 4.77
N THR A 184 -1.09 6.56 4.93
CA THR A 184 -0.79 5.20 4.46
C THR A 184 -0.71 5.17 2.93
N ASN A 185 -1.55 5.91 2.24
CA ASN A 185 -1.52 6.16 0.80
C ASN A 185 -2.41 7.38 0.47
N VAL A 186 -2.36 7.84 -0.78
CA VAL A 186 -3.11 9.01 -1.26
C VAL A 186 -4.12 8.67 -2.35
N ASP A 187 -4.54 7.40 -2.43
CA ASP A 187 -5.52 6.97 -3.43
C ASP A 187 -6.83 7.73 -3.20
N SER A 188 -7.28 8.48 -4.22
CA SER A 188 -8.50 9.29 -4.14
C SER A 188 -9.75 8.42 -4.09
N THR A 189 -9.71 7.26 -4.73
CA THR A 189 -10.82 6.30 -4.81
C THR A 189 -10.39 4.90 -4.35
N TYR A 190 -11.37 4.13 -3.90
CA TYR A 190 -11.26 2.74 -3.48
C TYR A 190 -12.23 1.88 -4.31
N PRO A 191 -11.73 1.05 -5.24
CA PRO A 191 -12.56 0.16 -6.04
C PRO A 191 -13.03 -1.04 -5.22
N THR A 192 -14.34 -1.24 -5.12
CA THR A 192 -14.91 -2.46 -4.51
C THR A 192 -16.31 -2.73 -5.05
N SER A 193 -16.69 -4.00 -5.12
CA SER A 193 -18.05 -4.43 -5.53
C SER A 193 -18.51 -3.86 -6.89
N GLY A 194 -17.59 -3.64 -7.83
CA GLY A 194 -17.89 -3.09 -9.15
C GLY A 194 -18.17 -1.58 -9.19
N SER A 195 -17.90 -0.85 -8.11
CA SER A 195 -18.05 0.60 -8.04
C SER A 195 -16.80 1.27 -7.42
N LEU A 196 -16.78 2.61 -7.43
CA LEU A 196 -15.74 3.43 -6.83
C LEU A 196 -16.29 4.18 -5.62
N PHE A 197 -15.57 4.11 -4.50
CA PHE A 197 -15.86 4.85 -3.27
C PHE A 197 -14.70 5.78 -2.93
N PRO A 198 -14.84 6.73 -1.99
CA PRO A 198 -13.71 7.51 -1.50
C PRO A 198 -12.60 6.63 -0.91
N GLY A 199 -11.35 6.90 -1.32
CA GLY A 199 -10.15 6.22 -0.83
C GLY A 199 -9.47 6.95 0.33
N ALA A 200 -8.31 6.45 0.75
CA ALA A 200 -7.56 7.01 1.89
C ALA A 200 -7.13 8.46 1.67
N GLY A 201 -6.79 8.84 0.43
CA GLY A 201 -6.46 10.21 0.08
C GLY A 201 -7.62 11.17 0.37
N SER A 202 -8.86 10.73 0.09
CA SER A 202 -10.07 11.50 0.39
C SER A 202 -10.31 11.68 1.89
N CYS A 203 -9.94 10.70 2.72
CA CYS A 203 -9.99 10.83 4.19
C CYS A 203 -9.02 11.89 4.74
N SER A 204 -7.83 12.03 4.12
CA SER A 204 -6.81 13.00 4.54
C SER A 204 -7.02 14.42 4.01
N ALA A 205 -7.79 14.58 2.92
CA ALA A 205 -7.95 15.84 2.21
C ALA A 205 -8.42 17.03 3.09
N PRO A 206 -9.39 16.87 4.03
CA PRO A 206 -9.80 17.97 4.90
C PRO A 206 -8.66 18.47 5.80
N LEU A 207 -7.80 17.58 6.29
CA LEU A 207 -6.65 17.95 7.11
C LEU A 207 -5.59 18.67 6.31
N LYS A 208 -5.30 18.22 5.09
CA LYS A 208 -4.39 18.93 4.17
C LYS A 208 -4.87 20.37 3.94
N PHE A 209 -6.16 20.53 3.64
CA PHE A 209 -6.75 21.83 3.42
C PHE A 209 -6.70 22.71 4.67
N ALA A 210 -7.11 22.20 5.83
CA ALA A 210 -7.18 22.98 7.07
C ALA A 210 -5.80 23.37 7.61
N THR A 211 -4.80 22.49 7.46
CA THR A 211 -3.44 22.71 7.99
C THR A 211 -2.51 23.42 6.99
N GLY A 212 -2.82 23.37 5.69
CA GLY A 212 -1.90 23.78 4.62
C GLY A 212 -0.69 22.86 4.45
N ARG A 213 -0.63 21.72 5.16
CA ARG A 213 0.46 20.75 5.10
C ARG A 213 0.11 19.64 4.11
N GLU A 214 1.04 19.30 3.21
CA GLU A 214 0.82 18.22 2.25
C GLU A 214 0.85 16.82 2.88
N GLY A 215 1.59 16.66 3.98
CA GLY A 215 1.87 15.37 4.61
C GLY A 215 2.83 14.49 3.78
N LYS A 216 3.20 13.33 4.33
CA LYS A 216 4.03 12.33 3.64
C LYS A 216 3.27 11.02 3.49
N ALA A 217 3.12 10.57 2.24
CA ALA A 217 2.47 9.30 1.92
C ALA A 217 3.49 8.16 1.94
N LEU A 218 3.14 7.06 2.58
CA LEU A 218 4.06 5.93 2.83
C LEU A 218 3.79 4.73 1.90
N GLY A 219 2.68 4.73 1.18
CA GLY A 219 2.31 3.72 0.18
C GLY A 219 2.72 4.10 -1.24
N LYS A 220 2.44 3.20 -2.19
CA LYS A 220 2.70 3.42 -3.63
C LYS A 220 1.96 4.68 -4.11
N PRO A 221 2.56 5.52 -4.99
CA PRO A 221 3.81 5.34 -5.73
C PRO A 221 5.10 5.79 -4.99
N ASN A 222 5.05 6.03 -3.68
CA ASN A 222 6.15 6.63 -2.95
C ASN A 222 7.23 5.58 -2.58
N PRO A 223 8.54 5.90 -2.71
CA PRO A 223 9.64 4.99 -2.37
C PRO A 223 9.64 4.51 -0.92
N GLU A 224 9.00 5.25 -0.01
CA GLU A 224 8.88 4.91 1.40
C GLU A 224 8.32 3.50 1.65
N MET A 225 7.43 3.02 0.77
CA MET A 225 6.95 1.63 0.81
C MET A 225 8.09 0.64 0.59
N LEU A 226 9.01 0.90 -0.36
CA LEU A 226 10.18 0.05 -0.58
C LEU A 226 11.18 0.18 0.58
N ASP A 227 11.39 1.38 1.13
CA ASP A 227 12.27 1.58 2.29
C ASP A 227 11.80 0.74 3.48
N ALA A 228 10.48 0.67 3.71
CA ALA A 228 9.88 -0.18 4.73
C ALA A 228 10.10 -1.69 4.45
N ILE A 229 9.93 -2.13 3.20
CA ILE A 229 10.21 -3.51 2.80
C ILE A 229 11.70 -3.84 3.04
N GLU A 230 12.62 -2.95 2.66
CA GLU A 230 14.06 -3.15 2.82
C GLU A 230 14.56 -3.07 4.26
N ALA A 231 13.80 -2.44 5.16
CA ALA A 231 14.07 -2.48 6.59
C ALA A 231 13.83 -3.87 7.20
N LYS A 232 13.16 -4.76 6.47
CA LYS A 232 12.88 -6.16 6.84
C LYS A 232 13.61 -7.17 5.96
N PHE A 233 13.66 -6.90 4.66
CA PHE A 233 14.22 -7.80 3.65
C PHE A 233 15.24 -7.09 2.79
N LYS A 234 16.51 -7.45 2.95
CA LYS A 234 17.55 -6.99 2.03
C LYS A 234 17.50 -7.81 0.73
N PHE A 235 17.50 -7.12 -0.40
CA PHE A 235 17.64 -7.70 -1.73
C PHE A 235 18.24 -6.67 -2.69
N ASP A 236 18.76 -7.14 -3.82
CA ASP A 236 19.22 -6.24 -4.88
C ASP A 236 18.02 -5.70 -5.66
N LYS A 237 17.75 -4.40 -5.53
CA LYS A 237 16.67 -3.71 -6.27
C LYS A 237 16.80 -3.89 -7.78
N LYS A 238 18.02 -4.02 -8.32
CA LYS A 238 18.26 -4.23 -9.76
C LYS A 238 17.87 -5.62 -10.23
N LYS A 239 17.73 -6.57 -9.30
CA LYS A 239 17.18 -7.92 -9.52
C LYS A 239 15.74 -8.06 -9.04
N ALA A 240 15.07 -6.95 -8.73
CA ALA A 240 13.66 -6.94 -8.36
C ALA A 240 12.78 -6.39 -9.48
N VAL A 241 11.59 -6.99 -9.62
CA VAL A 241 10.53 -6.51 -10.51
C VAL A 241 9.26 -6.26 -9.70
N PHE A 242 8.59 -5.15 -9.99
CA PHE A 242 7.25 -4.89 -9.47
C PHE A 242 6.19 -5.26 -10.53
N ILE A 243 5.19 -6.03 -10.12
CA ILE A 243 4.08 -6.47 -10.96
C ILE A 243 2.83 -5.73 -10.51
N GLY A 244 2.25 -4.93 -11.40
CA GLY A 244 1.10 -4.06 -11.10
C GLY A 244 0.16 -3.92 -12.28
N ASP A 245 -0.99 -3.31 -12.06
CA ASP A 245 -2.01 -3.10 -13.09
C ASP A 245 -2.20 -1.61 -13.46
N ARG A 246 -1.52 -0.71 -12.74
CA ARG A 246 -1.77 0.73 -12.85
C ARG A 246 -0.49 1.55 -13.05
N LEU A 247 -0.49 2.41 -14.06
CA LEU A 247 0.69 3.21 -14.46
C LEU A 247 1.12 4.20 -13.36
N ASN A 248 0.19 5.02 -12.88
CA ASN A 248 0.51 6.13 -11.96
C ASN A 248 0.74 5.69 -10.50
N THR A 249 0.51 4.42 -10.17
CA THR A 249 0.78 3.86 -8.83
C THR A 249 1.89 2.82 -8.87
N ASP A 250 1.70 1.70 -9.55
CA ASP A 250 2.62 0.56 -9.46
C ASP A 250 3.86 0.74 -10.34
N ILE A 251 3.64 1.14 -11.59
CA ILE A 251 4.76 1.36 -12.52
C ILE A 251 5.56 2.58 -12.09
N GLN A 252 4.87 3.64 -11.66
CA GLN A 252 5.50 4.81 -11.05
C GLN A 252 6.25 4.44 -9.75
N PHE A 253 5.69 3.56 -8.91
CA PHE A 253 6.38 3.06 -7.70
C PHE A 253 7.70 2.38 -8.06
N ALA A 254 7.68 1.45 -9.01
CA ALA A 254 8.87 0.72 -9.42
C ALA A 254 9.96 1.66 -9.96
N HIS A 255 9.55 2.65 -10.76
CA HIS A 255 10.43 3.68 -11.30
C HIS A 255 11.03 4.56 -10.18
N ASN A 256 10.18 5.15 -9.32
CA ASN A 256 10.59 6.02 -8.22
C ASN A 256 11.51 5.30 -7.22
N SER A 257 11.31 4.00 -7.06
CA SER A 257 12.08 3.17 -6.13
C SER A 257 13.36 2.59 -6.75
N GLY A 258 13.65 2.88 -8.02
CA GLY A 258 14.88 2.48 -8.71
C GLY A 258 15.01 0.98 -8.95
N MET A 259 13.89 0.25 -9.02
CA MET A 259 13.84 -1.19 -9.23
C MET A 259 14.36 -1.58 -10.62
N GLY A 260 14.79 -2.84 -10.78
CA GLY A 260 15.35 -3.37 -12.04
C GLY A 260 14.37 -3.41 -13.20
N GLY A 261 13.07 -3.48 -12.88
CA GLY A 261 12.01 -3.36 -13.85
C GLY A 261 10.62 -3.33 -13.23
N SER A 262 9.64 -3.22 -14.11
CA SER A 262 8.23 -3.37 -13.81
C SER A 262 7.56 -4.20 -14.90
N LEU A 263 6.60 -5.03 -14.50
CA LEU A 263 5.72 -5.79 -15.37
C LEU A 263 4.29 -5.29 -15.16
N MET A 264 3.68 -4.73 -16.19
CA MET A 264 2.28 -4.32 -16.14
C MET A 264 1.37 -5.45 -16.64
N VAL A 265 0.36 -5.82 -15.87
CA VAL A 265 -0.72 -6.71 -16.33
C VAL A 265 -1.89 -5.89 -16.87
N LEU A 266 -2.64 -6.44 -17.84
CA LEU A 266 -3.79 -5.76 -18.46
C LEU A 266 -5.15 -6.19 -17.86
N THR A 267 -5.14 -6.82 -16.67
CA THR A 267 -6.34 -7.31 -15.97
C THR A 267 -7.00 -6.28 -15.06
N GLY A 268 -6.41 -5.10 -14.91
CA GLY A 268 -6.85 -4.08 -13.96
C GLY A 268 -7.10 -2.72 -14.58
N VAL A 269 -6.52 -1.66 -14.00
CA VAL A 269 -6.91 -0.27 -14.28
C VAL A 269 -6.36 0.27 -15.59
N SER A 270 -5.05 0.20 -15.81
CA SER A 270 -4.42 0.85 -16.97
C SER A 270 -4.44 -0.05 -18.21
N THR A 271 -4.49 0.57 -19.39
CA THR A 271 -4.66 -0.13 -20.68
C THR A 271 -3.40 -0.17 -21.53
N GLU A 272 -3.33 -1.09 -22.49
CA GLU A 272 -2.22 -1.14 -23.46
C GLU A 272 -2.13 0.15 -24.31
N ALA A 273 -3.25 0.82 -24.57
CA ALA A 273 -3.26 2.10 -25.29
C ALA A 273 -2.58 3.21 -24.47
N GLU A 274 -2.80 3.24 -23.16
CA GLU A 274 -2.14 4.20 -22.26
C GLU A 274 -0.63 3.94 -22.15
N ILE A 275 -0.20 2.67 -22.15
CA ILE A 275 1.24 2.30 -22.18
C ILE A 275 1.91 2.84 -23.45
N LYS A 276 1.21 2.79 -24.59
CA LYS A 276 1.73 3.19 -25.91
C LYS A 276 1.56 4.68 -26.22
N ALA A 277 0.89 5.43 -25.36
CA ALA A 277 0.67 6.85 -25.58
C ALA A 277 2.01 7.61 -25.54
N GLU A 278 2.19 8.57 -26.47
CA GLU A 278 3.44 9.36 -26.55
C GLU A 278 3.70 10.18 -25.27
N ASN A 279 2.64 10.54 -24.56
CA ASN A 279 2.67 11.32 -23.32
C ASN A 279 2.45 10.46 -22.06
N ALA A 280 2.67 9.14 -22.13
CA ALA A 280 2.62 8.28 -20.96
C ALA A 280 3.61 8.79 -19.90
N PRO A 281 3.16 9.12 -18.67
CA PRO A 281 4.02 9.74 -17.65
C PRO A 281 5.12 8.79 -17.17
N VAL A 282 4.83 7.50 -17.19
CA VAL A 282 5.77 6.42 -16.93
C VAL A 282 5.38 5.24 -17.82
N VAL A 283 6.36 4.47 -18.27
CA VAL A 283 6.13 3.27 -19.10
C VAL A 283 6.73 2.06 -18.40
N PRO A 284 6.03 0.91 -18.39
CA PRO A 284 6.56 -0.30 -17.79
C PRO A 284 7.68 -0.87 -18.66
N LYS A 285 8.62 -1.59 -18.05
CA LYS A 285 9.67 -2.30 -18.81
C LYS A 285 9.07 -3.44 -19.63
N TYR A 286 8.16 -4.18 -19.00
CA TYR A 286 7.44 -5.31 -19.57
C TYR A 286 5.94 -5.14 -19.40
N TYR A 287 5.14 -5.74 -20.29
CA TYR A 287 3.71 -5.89 -20.05
C TYR A 287 3.17 -7.21 -20.61
N ILE A 288 2.09 -7.71 -20.03
CA ILE A 288 1.48 -9.00 -20.34
C ILE A 288 -0.04 -8.93 -20.12
N ASP A 289 -0.81 -9.76 -20.82
CA ASP A 289 -2.28 -9.68 -20.75
C ASP A 289 -2.81 -10.00 -19.34
N LYS A 290 -2.28 -11.03 -18.68
CA LYS A 290 -2.59 -11.38 -17.27
C LYS A 290 -1.40 -12.08 -16.61
N LEU A 291 -1.33 -12.01 -15.29
CA LEU A 291 -0.25 -12.66 -14.52
C LEU A 291 -0.11 -14.15 -14.83
N GLY A 292 -1.25 -14.84 -14.98
CA GLY A 292 -1.33 -16.26 -15.29
C GLY A 292 -0.63 -16.71 -16.58
N ASP A 293 -0.35 -15.78 -17.51
CA ASP A 293 0.32 -16.10 -18.77
C ASP A 293 1.83 -16.27 -18.60
N LEU A 294 2.41 -15.89 -17.45
CA LEU A 294 3.77 -16.28 -17.10
C LEU A 294 3.91 -17.81 -16.92
N CYS A 295 2.83 -18.50 -16.53
CA CYS A 295 2.80 -19.95 -16.34
C CYS A 295 2.20 -20.66 -17.56
N TYR A 296 3.07 -20.93 -18.55
CA TYR A 296 2.73 -21.65 -19.77
C TYR A 296 3.18 -23.12 -19.78
N LYS A 297 3.98 -23.54 -18.78
CA LYS A 297 4.46 -24.91 -18.61
C LYS A 297 3.45 -25.77 -17.86
#